data_AF-A0A7S3IKM7-F1
#
_entry.id   AF-A0A7S3IKM7-F1
#
_cell.length_a   1.000
_cell.length_b   1.000
_cell.length_c   1.000
_cell.angle_alpha   90.00
_cell.angle_beta   90.00
_cell.angle_gamma   90.00
#
_symmetry.space_group_name_H-M   'P 1'
#
loop_
_entity.id
_entity.type
_entity.pdbx_description
1 polymer ?
#
loop_
_entity_poly.entity_id
_entity_poly.type
_entity_poly.pdbx_seq_one_letter_code
_entity_poly.pdbx_strand_id
1 'polypeptide(L)'
;VTQLTKLIAHNLYINTWIFKIDEEFNGRGHASINVENIKTIIELRKKKVEMTESIVRKLEEVMKKVLPKKVKIAMPSLYRTFDDYMAAFCKSGGVIEAAPLCQANQVSSPSVSFFIEPHGTIQIVGSYDKFASSQFVNAGCFFPQTSLPAMNLYTLCESVSSQLYQKGIMGHVTIDLVSFPNPTDPKAHPLFWAVDINCSMNDYAAICWFFDILMEGNLEQETGEYNIEIMKESDDNHMQHASDDILPDNPLFNMAAAVKAGGNTNILLEPRSFMYCSFLHHPGLSTIQYKTFFHMCRLESISFDMEKRNGSTFCLFDSLQSGVIGMLTIGIHRKVAVNYMIDALSFIQ
;
A
#
# COMPACT_ATOMS: atom_id res chain seq x y z
N VAL A 1 18.61 -7.58 -22.25
CA VAL A 1 18.29 -9.01 -22.51
C VAL A 1 19.28 -9.96 -21.87
N THR A 2 20.57 -9.88 -22.20
CA THR A 2 21.61 -10.81 -21.70
C THR A 2 21.63 -10.94 -20.17
N GLN A 3 21.51 -9.83 -19.43
CA GLN A 3 21.50 -9.86 -17.97
C GLN A 3 20.30 -10.63 -17.40
N LEU A 4 19.09 -10.37 -17.88
CA LEU A 4 17.89 -11.13 -17.50
C LEU A 4 18.05 -12.62 -17.82
N THR A 5 18.58 -12.97 -18.99
CA THR A 5 18.81 -14.37 -19.36
C THR A 5 19.73 -15.06 -18.35
N LYS A 6 20.82 -14.41 -17.95
CA LYS A 6 21.72 -14.94 -16.92
C LYS A 6 20.98 -15.11 -15.59
N LEU A 7 20.17 -14.14 -15.17
CA LEU A 7 19.39 -14.23 -13.94
C LEU A 7 18.42 -15.42 -13.96
N ILE A 8 17.67 -15.60 -15.06
CA ILE A 8 16.76 -16.74 -15.26
C ILE A 8 17.54 -18.06 -15.23
N ALA A 9 18.69 -18.11 -15.90
CA ALA A 9 19.51 -19.33 -16.00
C ALA A 9 20.04 -19.79 -14.63
N HIS A 10 20.44 -18.86 -13.76
CA HIS A 10 20.89 -19.18 -12.40
C HIS A 10 19.74 -19.39 -11.41
N ASN A 11 18.53 -18.92 -11.73
CA ASN A 11 17.36 -18.98 -10.86
C ASN A 11 16.15 -19.56 -11.59
N LEU A 12 16.32 -20.75 -12.18
CA LEU A 12 15.34 -21.36 -13.10
C LEU A 12 13.92 -21.48 -12.53
N TYR A 13 13.78 -21.60 -11.23
CA TYR A 13 12.48 -21.80 -10.57
C TYR A 13 11.72 -20.50 -10.30
N ILE A 14 12.35 -19.34 -10.48
CA ILE A 14 11.66 -18.04 -10.44
C ILE A 14 10.72 -17.93 -11.64
N ASN A 15 9.45 -17.65 -11.37
CA ASN A 15 8.41 -17.56 -12.39
C ASN A 15 8.24 -16.14 -12.93
N THR A 16 8.33 -15.12 -12.07
CA THR A 16 8.06 -13.73 -12.46
C THR A 16 9.27 -12.86 -12.20
N TRP A 17 9.65 -12.09 -13.20
CA TRP A 17 10.69 -11.07 -13.12
C TRP A 17 10.08 -9.69 -13.31
N ILE A 18 10.50 -8.74 -12.50
CA ILE A 18 10.02 -7.36 -12.48
C ILE A 18 11.17 -6.45 -12.90
N PHE A 19 10.84 -5.45 -13.71
CA PHE A 19 11.73 -4.39 -14.16
C PHE A 19 11.24 -3.09 -13.54
N LYS A 20 12.15 -2.28 -12.98
CA LYS A 20 11.84 -0.93 -12.50
C LYS A 20 12.85 0.07 -13.05
N ILE A 21 12.37 1.15 -13.65
CA ILE A 21 13.22 2.26 -14.14
C ILE A 21 13.59 3.15 -12.95
N ASP A 22 14.88 3.46 -12.79
CA ASP A 22 15.41 4.16 -11.60
C ASP A 22 14.82 5.57 -11.38
N GLU A 23 14.49 6.29 -12.46
CA GLU A 23 13.98 7.67 -12.40
C GLU A 23 12.44 7.79 -12.43
N GLU A 24 11.73 6.65 -12.36
CA GLU A 24 10.27 6.62 -12.38
C GLU A 24 9.68 6.38 -10.99
N PHE A 25 8.42 6.78 -10.79
CA PHE A 25 7.72 6.68 -9.51
C PHE A 25 6.31 6.12 -9.67
N ASN A 26 5.67 5.73 -8.56
CA ASN A 26 4.29 5.23 -8.51
C ASN A 26 3.98 4.09 -9.51
N GLY A 27 5.00 3.25 -9.78
CA GLY A 27 4.90 2.12 -10.69
C GLY A 27 4.81 2.45 -12.19
N ARG A 28 4.97 3.72 -12.57
CA ARG A 28 5.00 4.16 -13.98
C ARG A 28 6.09 3.47 -14.79
N GLY A 29 7.26 3.25 -14.17
CA GLY A 29 8.40 2.56 -14.76
C GLY A 29 8.42 1.05 -14.53
N HIS A 30 7.31 0.45 -14.04
CA HIS A 30 7.27 -0.99 -13.82
C HIS A 30 6.91 -1.75 -15.10
N ALA A 31 7.59 -2.86 -15.30
CA ALA A 31 7.17 -3.91 -16.23
C ALA A 31 7.45 -5.28 -15.63
N SER A 32 6.83 -6.33 -16.17
CA SER A 32 7.08 -7.69 -15.69
C SER A 32 6.99 -8.73 -16.79
N ILE A 33 7.58 -9.90 -16.55
CA ILE A 33 7.41 -11.08 -17.39
C ILE A 33 7.27 -12.32 -16.52
N ASN A 34 6.23 -13.12 -16.79
CA ASN A 34 6.14 -14.49 -16.28
C ASN A 34 6.76 -15.45 -17.31
N VAL A 35 7.72 -16.25 -16.86
CA VAL A 35 8.53 -17.16 -17.67
C VAL A 35 8.17 -18.63 -17.51
N GLU A 36 7.18 -18.96 -16.68
CA GLU A 36 6.81 -20.34 -16.31
C GLU A 36 6.40 -21.18 -17.52
N ASN A 37 5.77 -20.53 -18.52
CA ASN A 37 5.19 -21.16 -19.70
C ASN A 37 6.13 -21.13 -20.92
N ILE A 38 7.38 -20.67 -20.76
CA ILE A 38 8.37 -20.68 -21.83
C ILE A 38 8.91 -22.10 -21.99
N LYS A 39 8.67 -22.73 -23.15
CA LYS A 39 9.02 -24.13 -23.44
C LYS A 39 10.46 -24.49 -23.04
N THR A 40 11.43 -23.67 -23.43
CA THR A 40 12.84 -23.89 -23.10
C THR A 40 13.09 -23.93 -21.59
N ILE A 41 12.44 -23.06 -20.82
CA ILE A 41 12.55 -23.03 -19.36
C ILE A 41 11.90 -24.26 -18.73
N ILE A 42 10.74 -24.69 -19.24
CA ILE A 42 10.07 -25.93 -18.82
C ILE A 42 11.01 -27.15 -19.03
N GLU A 43 11.65 -27.23 -20.20
CA GLU A 43 12.58 -28.31 -20.50
C GLU A 43 13.82 -28.29 -19.60
N LEU A 44 14.38 -27.10 -19.32
CA LEU A 44 15.52 -26.94 -18.42
C LEU A 44 15.18 -27.35 -16.98
N ARG A 45 14.00 -26.96 -16.48
CA ARG A 45 13.50 -27.38 -15.15
C ARG A 45 13.35 -28.91 -15.05
N LYS A 46 12.85 -29.57 -16.10
CA LYS A 46 12.66 -31.04 -16.13
C LYS A 46 13.98 -31.80 -16.15
N LYS A 47 14.95 -31.36 -16.96
CA LYS A 47 16.19 -32.09 -17.19
C LYS A 47 17.24 -31.89 -16.10
N LYS A 48 17.08 -30.89 -15.20
CA LYS A 48 18.03 -30.55 -14.13
C LYS A 48 19.49 -30.48 -14.63
N VAL A 49 19.68 -29.90 -15.82
CA VAL A 49 20.99 -29.83 -16.48
C VAL A 49 21.85 -28.77 -15.81
N GLU A 50 23.15 -29.02 -15.71
CA GLU A 50 24.11 -27.99 -15.35
C GLU A 50 24.13 -26.87 -16.41
N MET A 51 24.14 -25.62 -15.94
CA MET A 51 23.94 -24.45 -16.77
C MET A 51 25.23 -24.05 -17.51
N THR A 52 25.48 -24.67 -18.67
CA THR A 52 26.64 -24.32 -19.51
C THR A 52 26.41 -23.03 -20.31
N GLU A 53 27.49 -22.36 -20.71
CA GLU A 53 27.42 -21.14 -21.53
C GLU A 53 26.66 -21.35 -22.85
N SER A 54 26.75 -22.55 -23.44
CA SER A 54 26.01 -22.93 -24.64
C SER A 54 24.49 -22.95 -24.43
N ILE A 55 24.04 -23.40 -23.25
CA ILE A 55 22.62 -23.42 -22.87
C ILE A 55 22.12 -21.99 -22.64
N VAL A 56 22.92 -21.17 -21.95
CA VAL A 56 22.59 -19.76 -21.70
C VAL A 56 22.45 -18.99 -23.01
N ARG A 57 23.34 -19.21 -23.99
CA ARG A 57 23.24 -18.58 -25.32
C ARG A 57 21.96 -18.99 -26.06
N LYS A 58 21.60 -20.28 -26.04
CA LYS A 58 20.33 -20.76 -26.63
C LYS A 58 19.11 -20.15 -25.93
N LEU A 59 19.14 -20.05 -24.60
CA LEU A 59 18.08 -19.38 -23.86
C LEU A 59 18.01 -17.89 -24.23
N GLU A 60 19.14 -17.21 -24.41
CA GLU A 60 19.19 -15.81 -24.80
C GLU A 60 18.51 -15.56 -26.16
N GLU A 61 18.74 -16.42 -27.14
CA GLU A 61 18.08 -16.34 -28.46
C GLU A 61 16.56 -16.47 -28.34
N VAL A 62 16.08 -17.33 -27.44
CA VAL A 62 14.65 -17.47 -27.13
C VAL A 62 14.14 -16.20 -26.46
N MET A 63 14.84 -15.70 -25.43
CA MET A 63 14.43 -14.50 -24.69
C MET A 63 14.36 -13.26 -25.58
N LYS A 64 15.29 -13.08 -26.54
CA LYS A 64 15.23 -11.99 -27.53
C LYS A 64 13.93 -11.98 -28.33
N LYS A 65 13.35 -13.15 -28.64
CA LYS A 65 12.09 -13.28 -29.37
C LYS A 65 10.86 -13.18 -28.47
N VAL A 66 10.99 -13.57 -27.21
CA VAL A 66 9.89 -13.65 -26.24
C VAL A 66 9.62 -12.31 -25.57
N LEU A 67 10.66 -11.57 -25.16
CA LEU A 67 10.51 -10.36 -24.36
C LEU A 67 9.56 -9.32 -25.00
N PRO A 68 9.72 -8.94 -26.28
CA PRO A 68 8.84 -7.93 -26.90
C PRO A 68 7.36 -8.33 -26.94
N LYS A 69 7.05 -9.63 -26.80
CA LYS A 69 5.70 -10.19 -26.92
C LYS A 69 5.05 -10.52 -25.58
N LYS A 70 5.85 -10.70 -24.52
CA LYS A 70 5.39 -11.25 -23.24
C LYS A 70 5.62 -10.32 -22.06
N VAL A 71 6.47 -9.31 -22.20
CA VAL A 71 6.61 -8.28 -21.18
C VAL A 71 5.30 -7.50 -21.07
N LYS A 72 4.81 -7.36 -19.85
CA LYS A 72 3.64 -6.55 -19.50
C LYS A 72 4.12 -5.26 -18.86
N ILE A 73 3.86 -4.14 -19.52
CA ILE A 73 4.15 -2.80 -19.03
C ILE A 73 3.00 -2.40 -18.09
N ALA A 74 3.32 -1.89 -16.90
CA ALA A 74 2.31 -1.52 -15.90
C ALA A 74 1.50 -0.27 -16.33
N MET A 75 2.15 0.69 -17.00
CA MET A 75 1.54 1.91 -17.55
C MET A 75 1.69 2.01 -19.09
N PRO A 76 0.84 1.31 -19.87
CA PRO A 76 0.89 1.36 -21.34
C PRO A 76 0.57 2.74 -21.94
N SER A 77 -0.09 3.61 -21.17
CA SER A 77 -0.35 5.01 -21.56
C SER A 77 0.94 5.83 -21.67
N LEU A 78 1.96 5.49 -20.86
CA LEU A 78 3.27 6.13 -20.86
C LEU A 78 4.24 5.44 -21.85
N TYR A 79 4.30 4.11 -21.79
CA TYR A 79 5.15 3.30 -22.66
C TYR A 79 4.28 2.38 -23.52
N ARG A 80 4.02 2.80 -24.77
CA ARG A 80 3.06 2.12 -25.65
C ARG A 80 3.60 0.80 -26.19
N THR A 81 4.91 0.71 -26.40
CA THR A 81 5.57 -0.48 -26.94
C THR A 81 6.71 -0.94 -26.04
N PHE A 82 7.12 -2.19 -26.20
CA PHE A 82 8.30 -2.72 -25.53
C PHE A 82 9.57 -1.95 -25.91
N ASP A 83 9.68 -1.50 -27.17
CA ASP A 83 10.85 -0.75 -27.63
C ASP A 83 10.92 0.63 -26.98
N ASP A 84 9.78 1.32 -26.83
CA ASP A 84 9.71 2.60 -26.09
C ASP A 84 10.13 2.41 -24.62
N TYR A 85 9.58 1.38 -23.98
CA TYR A 85 9.93 1.04 -22.59
C TYR A 85 11.43 0.71 -22.45
N MET A 86 11.98 -0.11 -23.35
CA MET A 86 13.39 -0.48 -23.31
C MET A 86 14.31 0.69 -23.60
N ALA A 87 13.92 1.62 -24.49
CA ALA A 87 14.67 2.84 -24.71
C ALA A 87 14.77 3.67 -23.43
N ALA A 88 13.67 3.82 -22.68
CA ALA A 88 13.66 4.50 -21.39
C ALA A 88 14.48 3.76 -20.32
N PHE A 89 14.25 2.46 -20.15
CA PHE A 89 14.97 1.61 -19.20
C PHE A 89 16.49 1.61 -19.45
N CYS A 90 16.93 1.55 -20.71
CA CYS A 90 18.35 1.59 -21.05
C CYS A 90 18.95 3.00 -20.97
N LYS A 91 18.13 4.05 -21.04
CA LYS A 91 18.58 5.44 -20.87
C LYS A 91 18.81 5.77 -19.41
N SER A 92 17.83 5.49 -18.55
CA SER A 92 17.87 5.87 -17.12
C SER A 92 18.58 4.83 -16.25
N GLY A 93 18.66 3.58 -16.71
CA GLY A 93 19.00 2.46 -15.84
C GLY A 93 17.76 1.89 -15.14
N GLY A 94 17.99 0.90 -14.31
CA GLY A 94 16.92 0.18 -13.65
C GLY A 94 17.36 -1.12 -13.01
N VAL A 95 16.45 -1.67 -12.22
CA VAL A 95 16.63 -2.93 -11.51
C VAL A 95 15.82 -4.05 -12.14
N ILE A 96 16.33 -5.27 -12.01
CA ILE A 96 15.65 -6.51 -12.38
C ILE A 96 15.53 -7.37 -11.13
N GLU A 97 14.30 -7.63 -10.69
CA GLU A 97 14.02 -8.29 -9.43
C GLU A 97 13.19 -9.56 -9.64
N ALA A 98 13.40 -10.55 -8.77
CA ALA A 98 12.55 -11.73 -8.71
C ALA A 98 11.30 -11.45 -7.87
N ALA A 99 10.13 -11.87 -8.33
CA ALA A 99 8.94 -11.86 -7.51
C ALA A 99 8.92 -13.07 -6.54
N PRO A 100 8.21 -12.97 -5.39
CA PRO A 100 8.01 -14.10 -4.50
C PRO A 100 7.43 -15.33 -5.21
N LEU A 101 7.84 -16.52 -4.76
CA LEU A 101 7.36 -17.82 -5.28
C LEU A 101 6.01 -18.22 -4.68
N CYS A 102 5.02 -17.34 -4.82
CA CYS A 102 3.63 -17.59 -4.39
C CYS A 102 2.66 -17.05 -5.44
N GLN A 103 1.36 -17.30 -5.23
CA GLN A 103 0.34 -16.73 -6.10
C GLN A 103 0.23 -15.22 -5.88
N ALA A 104 -0.10 -14.46 -6.93
CA ALA A 104 -0.15 -12.99 -6.85
C ALA A 104 -1.17 -12.47 -5.81
N ASN A 105 -2.25 -13.20 -5.56
CA ASN A 105 -3.26 -12.88 -4.54
C ASN A 105 -2.80 -13.19 -3.10
N GLN A 106 -1.63 -13.80 -2.92
CA GLN A 106 -1.01 -14.05 -1.62
C GLN A 106 0.08 -13.01 -1.29
N VAL A 107 0.39 -12.09 -2.21
CA VAL A 107 1.34 -11.01 -1.98
C VAL A 107 0.59 -9.77 -1.52
N SER A 108 1.03 -9.20 -0.41
CA SER A 108 0.58 -7.88 0.07
C SER A 108 1.71 -6.86 -0.08
N SER A 109 1.37 -5.58 -0.11
CA SER A 109 2.34 -4.48 -0.29
C SER A 109 2.24 -3.47 0.86
N PRO A 110 2.69 -3.83 2.07
CA PRO A 110 2.74 -2.89 3.17
C PRO A 110 3.81 -1.81 2.93
N SER A 111 3.62 -0.66 3.52
CA SER A 111 4.63 0.40 3.56
C SER A 111 4.59 1.11 4.90
N VAL A 112 5.74 1.63 5.32
CA VAL A 112 5.87 2.35 6.58
C VAL A 112 6.55 3.67 6.30
N SER A 113 5.87 4.76 6.63
CA SER A 113 6.38 6.12 6.56
C SER A 113 6.82 6.58 7.94
N PHE A 114 7.98 7.23 8.00
CA PHE A 114 8.56 7.78 9.22
C PHE A 114 9.37 9.04 8.91
N PHE A 115 9.68 9.80 9.94
CA PHE A 115 10.49 11.01 9.88
C PHE A 115 11.78 10.79 10.66
N ILE A 116 12.93 11.12 10.05
CA ILE A 116 14.23 11.14 10.73
C ILE A 116 14.49 12.56 11.21
N GLU A 117 14.51 12.74 12.52
CA GLU A 117 14.78 14.03 13.16
C GLU A 117 16.24 14.47 12.97
N PRO A 118 16.55 15.78 13.09
CA PRO A 118 17.91 16.29 12.98
C PRO A 118 18.93 15.68 13.96
N HIS A 119 18.46 15.08 15.05
CA HIS A 119 19.28 14.38 16.03
C HIS A 119 19.32 12.85 15.85
N GLY A 120 18.71 12.34 14.77
CA GLY A 120 18.78 10.94 14.34
C GLY A 120 17.77 10.00 14.97
N THR A 121 16.88 10.46 15.86
CA THR A 121 15.73 9.65 16.28
C THR A 121 14.66 9.63 15.20
N ILE A 122 13.75 8.68 15.29
CA ILE A 122 12.65 8.56 14.34
C ILE A 122 11.28 8.76 14.98
N GLN A 123 10.33 9.18 14.16
CA GLN A 123 8.90 9.14 14.47
C GLN A 123 8.18 8.44 13.33
N ILE A 124 7.42 7.39 13.64
CA ILE A 124 6.53 6.75 12.67
C ILE A 124 5.42 7.74 12.34
N VAL A 125 5.22 7.94 11.04
CA VAL A 125 4.15 8.78 10.47
C VAL A 125 2.92 7.94 10.18
N GLY A 126 3.13 6.70 9.73
CA GLY A 126 2.04 5.75 9.52
C GLY A 126 2.45 4.50 8.77
N SER A 127 1.62 3.47 8.86
CA SER A 127 1.80 2.22 8.12
C SER A 127 0.54 1.85 7.37
N TYR A 128 0.67 1.30 6.17
CA TYR A 128 -0.52 1.02 5.36
C TYR A 128 -0.29 -0.11 4.36
N ASP A 129 -1.36 -0.85 4.06
CA ASP A 129 -1.39 -1.84 2.99
C ASP A 129 -1.87 -1.20 1.69
N LYS A 130 -1.02 -1.22 0.66
CA LYS A 130 -1.36 -0.72 -0.68
C LYS A 130 -2.30 -1.70 -1.41
N PHE A 131 -3.25 -1.17 -2.17
CA PHE A 131 -4.07 -1.96 -3.09
C PHE A 131 -4.00 -1.41 -4.51
N ALA A 132 -3.90 -2.32 -5.47
CA ALA A 132 -3.61 -1.98 -6.85
C ALA A 132 -4.88 -1.81 -7.70
N SER A 133 -4.89 -0.84 -8.62
CA SER A 133 -5.89 -0.76 -9.70
C SER A 133 -5.60 -1.77 -10.80
N SER A 134 -4.33 -1.81 -11.20
CA SER A 134 -3.77 -2.80 -12.13
C SER A 134 -2.43 -3.30 -11.57
N GLN A 135 -1.95 -4.44 -12.05
CA GLN A 135 -0.72 -5.05 -11.55
C GLN A 135 0.44 -4.03 -11.50
N PHE A 136 1.02 -3.84 -10.31
CA PHE A 136 2.11 -2.88 -10.01
C PHE A 136 1.76 -1.38 -10.08
N VAL A 137 0.50 -1.02 -10.27
CA VAL A 137 0.00 0.37 -10.20
C VAL A 137 -0.87 0.52 -8.97
N ASN A 138 -0.45 1.36 -8.03
CA ASN A 138 -1.19 1.55 -6.80
C ASN A 138 -2.42 2.45 -7.02
N ALA A 139 -3.56 2.07 -6.45
CA ALA A 139 -4.77 2.91 -6.43
C ALA A 139 -4.90 3.68 -5.12
N GLY A 140 -4.47 3.07 -4.02
CA GLY A 140 -4.77 3.56 -2.69
C GLY A 140 -4.14 2.71 -1.59
N CYS A 141 -4.59 2.92 -0.36
CA CYS A 141 -4.14 2.12 0.76
C CYS A 141 -5.19 1.97 1.88
N PHE A 142 -4.95 1.01 2.75
CA PHE A 142 -5.63 0.83 4.03
C PHE A 142 -4.66 1.07 5.17
N PHE A 143 -5.05 1.92 6.11
CA PHE A 143 -4.31 2.21 7.33
C PHE A 143 -5.06 1.68 8.56
N PRO A 144 -4.35 1.16 9.59
CA PRO A 144 -2.92 0.84 9.58
C PRO A 144 -2.63 -0.38 8.69
N GLN A 145 -1.37 -0.79 8.49
CA GLN A 145 -1.07 -2.06 7.81
C GLN A 145 -1.50 -3.26 8.67
N THR A 146 -1.94 -4.36 8.04
CA THR A 146 -2.26 -5.63 8.72
C THR A 146 -1.59 -6.84 8.06
N SER A 147 -0.88 -6.65 6.95
CA SER A 147 -0.23 -7.75 6.24
C SER A 147 1.05 -8.25 6.90
N LEU A 148 1.53 -7.55 7.93
CA LEU A 148 2.64 -7.91 8.81
C LEU A 148 2.17 -7.83 10.28
N PRO A 149 1.39 -8.81 10.75
CA PRO A 149 0.82 -8.79 12.09
C PRO A 149 1.89 -8.94 13.17
N ALA A 150 1.80 -8.17 14.26
CA ALA A 150 2.76 -8.18 15.36
C ALA A 150 4.21 -7.80 14.98
N MET A 151 4.42 -7.16 13.83
CA MET A 151 5.70 -6.57 13.48
C MET A 151 5.95 -5.32 14.31
N ASN A 152 7.15 -5.21 14.91
CA ASN A 152 7.60 -3.97 15.54
C ASN A 152 8.11 -3.00 14.45
N LEU A 153 7.27 -2.04 14.07
CA LEU A 153 7.54 -1.09 12.99
C LEU A 153 8.66 -0.11 13.35
N TYR A 154 8.74 0.28 14.62
CA TYR A 154 9.79 1.17 15.11
C TYR A 154 11.17 0.53 14.91
N THR A 155 11.36 -0.72 15.32
CA THR A 155 12.64 -1.44 15.18
C THR A 155 13.03 -1.60 13.70
N LEU A 156 12.06 -1.90 12.83
CA LEU A 156 12.28 -1.95 11.39
C LEU A 156 12.79 -0.60 10.86
N CYS A 157 12.09 0.49 11.15
CA CYS A 157 12.45 1.82 10.67
C CYS A 157 13.75 2.33 11.30
N GLU A 158 14.01 2.01 12.56
CA GLU A 158 15.26 2.36 13.26
C GLU A 158 16.46 1.72 12.54
N SER A 159 16.36 0.44 12.18
CA SER A 159 17.44 -0.27 11.47
C SER A 159 17.82 0.42 10.15
N VAL A 160 16.84 0.89 9.38
CA VAL A 160 17.06 1.59 8.10
C VAL A 160 17.51 3.03 8.33
N SER A 161 16.86 3.75 9.23
CA SER A 161 17.17 5.15 9.55
C SER A 161 18.59 5.33 10.07
N SER A 162 19.11 4.38 10.86
CA SER A 162 20.49 4.43 11.35
C SER A 162 21.51 4.52 10.20
N GLN A 163 21.25 3.80 9.11
CA GLN A 163 22.11 3.80 7.92
C GLN A 163 21.92 5.05 7.07
N LEU A 164 20.68 5.53 6.95
CA LEU A 164 20.36 6.77 6.24
C LEU A 164 20.97 8.00 6.93
N TYR A 165 20.81 8.10 8.25
CA TYR A 165 21.33 9.19 9.06
C TYR A 165 22.87 9.25 9.02
N GLN A 166 23.54 8.09 9.07
CA GLN A 166 25.01 8.02 8.87
C GLN A 166 25.46 8.54 7.50
N LYS A 167 24.58 8.51 6.50
CA LYS A 167 24.81 9.07 5.16
C LYS A 167 24.35 10.53 5.02
N GLY A 168 23.89 11.16 6.11
CA GLY A 168 23.43 12.54 6.13
C GLY A 168 21.99 12.74 5.64
N ILE A 169 21.20 11.67 5.52
CA ILE A 169 19.79 11.74 5.11
C ILE A 169 18.92 11.95 6.36
N MET A 170 18.11 13.00 6.33
CA MET A 170 17.13 13.37 7.37
C MET A 170 15.81 13.77 6.71
N GLY A 171 14.72 13.80 7.47
CA GLY A 171 13.39 14.11 6.98
C GLY A 171 12.53 12.89 6.68
N HIS A 172 11.56 13.04 5.77
CA HIS A 172 10.58 12.00 5.47
C HIS A 172 11.19 10.82 4.70
N VAL A 173 10.88 9.62 5.17
CA VAL A 173 11.27 8.36 4.55
C VAL A 173 10.07 7.41 4.52
N THR A 174 9.85 6.74 3.41
CA THR A 174 8.93 5.60 3.31
C THR A 174 9.68 4.38 2.84
N ILE A 175 9.52 3.26 3.56
CA ILE A 175 10.00 1.94 3.14
C ILE A 175 8.83 1.19 2.51
N ASP A 176 9.03 0.69 1.30
CA ASP A 176 8.07 -0.19 0.64
C ASP A 176 8.49 -1.64 0.81
N LEU A 177 7.53 -2.47 1.20
CA LEU A 177 7.73 -3.88 1.45
C LEU A 177 6.80 -4.72 0.55
N VAL A 178 7.16 -5.98 0.38
CA VAL A 178 6.22 -7.02 -0.04
C VAL A 178 6.14 -8.08 1.06
N SER A 179 4.93 -8.52 1.40
CA SER A 179 4.66 -9.58 2.38
C SER A 179 4.05 -10.79 1.67
N PHE A 180 4.48 -11.99 2.02
CA PHE A 180 3.99 -13.23 1.42
C PHE A 180 4.12 -14.42 2.39
N PRO A 181 3.34 -15.51 2.20
CA PRO A 181 3.38 -16.66 3.08
C PRO A 181 4.76 -17.30 3.15
N ASN A 182 5.16 -17.75 4.33
CA ASN A 182 6.38 -18.51 4.49
C ASN A 182 6.27 -19.86 3.72
N PRO A 183 7.16 -20.14 2.75
CA PRO A 183 7.07 -21.36 1.93
C PRO A 183 7.22 -22.66 2.72
N THR A 184 7.91 -22.63 3.87
CA THR A 184 8.15 -23.81 4.71
C THR A 184 7.09 -23.98 5.81
N ASP A 185 6.47 -22.88 6.26
CA ASP A 185 5.38 -22.92 7.23
C ASP A 185 4.37 -21.79 6.95
N PRO A 186 3.33 -22.06 6.13
CA PRO A 186 2.33 -21.04 5.78
C PRO A 186 1.54 -20.47 6.96
N LYS A 187 1.60 -21.07 8.16
CA LYS A 187 0.94 -20.57 9.37
C LYS A 187 1.85 -19.69 10.23
N ALA A 188 3.16 -19.70 9.98
CA ALA A 188 4.09 -18.80 10.64
C ALA A 188 3.84 -17.34 10.22
N HIS A 189 4.51 -16.42 10.91
CA HIS A 189 4.52 -15.02 10.51
C HIS A 189 4.95 -14.89 9.03
N PRO A 190 4.25 -14.08 8.21
CA PRO A 190 4.61 -13.87 6.81
C PRO A 190 6.07 -13.44 6.64
N LEU A 191 6.70 -13.90 5.56
CA LEU A 191 8.00 -13.36 5.16
C LEU A 191 7.79 -12.02 4.45
N PHE A 192 8.80 -11.17 4.49
CA PHE A 192 8.77 -9.90 3.79
C PHE A 192 10.12 -9.53 3.21
N TRP A 193 10.09 -8.73 2.15
CA TRP A 193 11.27 -8.12 1.54
C TRP A 193 11.08 -6.61 1.44
N ALA A 194 12.14 -5.86 1.71
CA ALA A 194 12.20 -4.45 1.33
C ALA A 194 12.47 -4.35 -0.16
N VAL A 195 11.62 -3.60 -0.87
CA VAL A 195 11.64 -3.51 -2.34
C VAL A 195 11.84 -2.10 -2.86
N ASP A 196 11.64 -1.09 -2.00
CA ASP A 196 11.91 0.31 -2.35
C ASP A 196 12.11 1.18 -1.11
N ILE A 197 12.74 2.33 -1.30
CA ILE A 197 12.89 3.37 -0.29
C ILE A 197 12.76 4.77 -0.89
N ASN A 198 11.85 5.56 -0.34
CA ASN A 198 11.56 6.91 -0.80
C ASN A 198 12.01 7.92 0.26
N CYS A 199 13.03 8.72 -0.03
CA CYS A 199 13.53 9.77 0.88
C CYS A 199 12.86 11.12 0.59
N SER A 200 11.53 11.16 0.61
CA SER A 200 10.72 12.36 0.42
C SER A 200 9.35 12.19 1.06
N MET A 201 8.62 13.29 1.26
CA MET A 201 7.22 13.24 1.65
C MET A 201 6.38 12.86 0.43
N ASN A 202 5.83 11.65 0.43
CA ASN A 202 4.92 11.19 -0.62
C ASN A 202 3.45 11.39 -0.21
N ASP A 203 2.54 11.18 -1.17
CA ASP A 203 1.10 11.37 -0.99
C ASP A 203 0.52 10.49 0.14
N TYR A 204 1.10 9.31 0.38
CA TYR A 204 0.64 8.38 1.42
C TYR A 204 1.16 8.75 2.82
N ALA A 205 2.35 9.36 2.92
CA ALA A 205 2.79 9.98 4.17
C ALA A 205 1.95 11.23 4.47
N ALA A 206 1.65 12.03 3.44
CA ALA A 206 0.82 13.23 3.56
C ALA A 206 -0.61 12.90 4.00
N ILE A 207 -1.21 11.81 3.49
CA ILE A 207 -2.56 11.43 3.93
C ILE A 207 -2.60 10.96 5.38
N CYS A 208 -1.54 10.31 5.89
CA CYS A 208 -1.43 9.96 7.32
C CYS A 208 -1.43 11.22 8.20
N TRP A 209 -0.75 12.29 7.78
CA TRP A 209 -0.79 13.58 8.49
C TRP A 209 -2.17 14.23 8.42
N PHE A 210 -2.82 14.21 7.25
CA PHE A 210 -4.17 14.75 7.15
C PHE A 210 -5.15 13.99 8.05
N PHE A 211 -5.04 12.67 8.09
CA PHE A 211 -5.79 11.82 9.00
C PHE A 211 -5.52 12.17 10.47
N ASP A 212 -4.26 12.33 10.87
CA ASP A 212 -3.88 12.70 12.25
C ASP A 212 -4.50 14.04 12.68
N ILE A 213 -4.48 15.05 11.80
CA ILE A 213 -5.12 16.35 12.04
C ILE A 213 -6.63 16.21 12.29
N LEU A 214 -7.32 15.34 11.54
CA LEU A 214 -8.76 15.12 11.71
C LEU A 214 -9.08 14.35 12.97
N MET A 215 -8.20 13.43 13.36
CA MET A 215 -8.45 12.51 14.47
C MET A 215 -8.03 13.07 15.81
N GLU A 216 -6.99 13.91 15.88
CA GLU A 216 -6.40 14.40 17.13
C GLU A 216 -6.23 13.28 18.17
N GLY A 217 -5.73 12.13 17.73
CA GLY A 217 -5.53 10.93 18.53
C GLY A 217 -4.06 10.61 18.74
N ASN A 218 -3.78 9.32 18.92
CA ASN A 218 -2.46 8.82 19.23
C ASN A 218 -2.09 7.65 18.31
N LEU A 219 -0.96 7.79 17.61
CA LEU A 219 -0.32 6.73 16.84
C LEU A 219 0.69 5.97 17.70
N GLU A 220 0.40 4.71 17.97
CA GLU A 220 1.34 3.80 18.64
C GLU A 220 2.53 3.51 17.71
N GLN A 221 3.74 3.85 18.18
CA GLN A 221 4.94 3.85 17.35
C GLN A 221 5.42 2.44 17.00
N GLU A 222 5.19 1.46 17.88
CA GLU A 222 5.63 0.08 17.64
C GLU A 222 4.68 -0.69 16.73
N THR A 223 3.36 -0.52 16.91
CA THR A 223 2.34 -1.31 16.22
C THR A 223 1.78 -0.59 14.99
N GLY A 224 1.83 0.74 14.97
CA GLY A 224 1.19 1.59 13.97
C GLY A 224 -0.32 1.73 14.17
N GLU A 225 -0.89 1.20 15.26
CA GLU A 225 -2.30 1.38 15.58
C GLU A 225 -2.60 2.82 15.99
N TYR A 226 -3.79 3.30 15.63
CA TYR A 226 -4.21 4.68 15.92
C TYR A 226 -5.49 4.67 16.74
N ASN A 227 -5.47 5.35 17.88
CA ASN A 227 -6.61 5.42 18.78
C ASN A 227 -6.99 6.87 19.08
N ILE A 228 -8.28 7.13 19.22
CA ILE A 228 -8.80 8.40 19.74
C ILE A 228 -9.38 8.20 21.13
N GLU A 229 -9.38 9.27 21.92
CA GLU A 229 -10.05 9.30 23.22
C GLU A 229 -11.50 9.73 23.04
N ILE A 230 -12.43 8.91 23.54
CA ILE A 230 -13.86 9.21 23.58
C ILE A 230 -14.35 9.20 25.03
N MET A 231 -15.23 10.14 25.36
CA MET A 231 -15.88 10.18 26.66
C MET A 231 -16.99 9.12 26.70
N LYS A 232 -17.00 8.28 27.74
CA LYS A 232 -18.16 7.44 28.03
C LYS A 232 -19.33 8.34 28.38
N GLU A 233 -20.40 8.27 27.58
CA GLU A 233 -21.67 8.82 28.00
C GLU A 233 -22.06 8.15 29.33
N SER A 234 -22.35 8.97 30.35
CA SER A 234 -22.93 8.47 31.59
C SER A 234 -24.31 7.91 31.25
N ASP A 235 -24.51 6.60 31.45
CA ASP A 235 -25.81 5.94 31.34
C ASP A 235 -26.82 6.58 32.32
N ASP A 236 -27.40 7.71 31.94
CA ASP A 236 -28.56 8.30 32.58
C ASP A 236 -29.66 8.48 31.52
N ASN A 237 -30.57 7.50 31.53
CA ASN A 237 -31.88 7.46 30.88
C ASN A 237 -31.92 7.39 29.34
N HIS A 238 -31.98 6.16 28.80
CA HIS A 238 -33.18 5.67 28.12
C HIS A 238 -33.06 4.17 27.79
N MET A 239 -33.73 3.33 28.60
CA MET A 239 -34.22 2.04 28.11
C MET A 239 -35.26 2.31 27.01
N GLN A 240 -34.94 2.02 25.76
CA GLN A 240 -35.74 1.20 24.84
C GLN A 240 -35.20 1.26 23.41
N HIS A 241 -35.12 0.06 22.82
CA HIS A 241 -34.78 -0.27 21.42
C HIS A 241 -33.29 -0.45 21.09
N ALA A 242 -32.69 -1.49 21.70
CA ALA A 242 -31.60 -2.21 21.05
C ALA A 242 -32.18 -2.95 19.82
N SER A 243 -31.87 -2.47 18.62
CA SER A 243 -32.03 -3.24 17.39
C SER A 243 -30.76 -4.07 17.16
N ASP A 244 -30.97 -5.39 17.13
CA ASP A 244 -30.16 -6.49 16.62
C ASP A 244 -28.98 -6.14 15.68
N ASP A 245 -27.84 -5.77 16.24
CA ASP A 245 -26.53 -5.89 15.58
C ASP A 245 -25.47 -6.34 16.60
N ILE A 246 -25.66 -7.54 17.17
CA ILE A 246 -24.60 -8.27 17.88
C ILE A 246 -24.36 -9.56 17.12
N LEU A 247 -23.19 -9.71 16.49
CA LEU A 247 -22.44 -10.99 16.36
C LEU A 247 -20.99 -10.71 15.89
N PRO A 248 -20.00 -11.56 16.20
CA PRO A 248 -19.67 -12.14 17.51
C PRO A 248 -18.15 -12.00 17.83
N ASP A 249 -17.80 -12.19 19.11
CA ASP A 249 -16.50 -12.66 19.63
C ASP A 249 -15.23 -12.28 18.84
N ASN A 250 -14.78 -11.03 18.95
CA ASN A 250 -13.40 -10.70 18.65
C ASN A 250 -12.61 -10.50 19.95
N PRO A 251 -11.67 -11.39 20.33
CA PRO A 251 -10.91 -11.26 21.57
C PRO A 251 -10.07 -9.97 21.67
N LEU A 252 -9.90 -9.24 20.56
CA LEU A 252 -9.31 -7.89 20.54
C LEU A 252 -10.18 -6.83 21.25
N PHE A 253 -11.50 -6.98 21.28
CA PHE A 253 -12.41 -6.03 21.92
C PHE A 253 -12.24 -6.01 23.45
N ASN A 254 -11.90 -7.16 24.04
CA ASN A 254 -11.70 -7.29 25.49
C ASN A 254 -10.33 -6.81 25.98
N MET A 255 -9.38 -6.51 25.08
CA MET A 255 -8.05 -6.04 25.47
C MET A 255 -7.90 -4.51 25.38
N ALA A 256 -8.62 -3.85 24.48
CA ALA A 256 -8.62 -2.38 24.36
C ALA A 256 -9.29 -1.67 25.56
N ALA A 257 -10.10 -2.38 26.35
CA ALA A 257 -10.84 -1.80 27.47
C ALA A 257 -10.08 -1.76 28.82
N ALA A 258 -8.79 -2.11 28.87
CA ALA A 258 -8.08 -2.27 30.14
C ALA A 258 -6.68 -1.62 30.18
N VAL A 259 -6.51 -0.40 29.64
CA VAL A 259 -5.39 0.45 30.08
C VAL A 259 -5.81 1.17 31.36
N LYS A 260 -5.53 0.56 32.51
CA LYS A 260 -5.52 1.25 33.81
C LYS A 260 -4.32 2.19 33.85
N ALA A 261 -4.43 3.34 33.20
CA ALA A 261 -3.66 4.51 33.60
C ALA A 261 -4.39 5.17 34.78
N GLY A 262 -3.70 5.37 35.90
CA GLY A 262 -4.27 6.03 37.06
C GLY A 262 -4.69 7.47 36.72
N GLY A 263 -5.99 7.69 36.53
CA GLY A 263 -6.60 9.00 36.31
C GLY A 263 -7.86 8.90 35.43
N ASN A 264 -9.03 9.26 35.99
CA ASN A 264 -10.35 9.33 35.35
C ASN A 264 -10.85 8.10 34.55
N THR A 265 -11.76 7.34 35.15
CA THR A 265 -12.41 6.12 34.62
C THR A 265 -13.37 6.31 33.43
N ASN A 266 -13.43 7.50 32.84
CA ASN A 266 -14.46 7.87 31.86
C ASN A 266 -13.94 7.98 30.41
N ILE A 267 -12.64 7.76 30.17
CA ILE A 267 -12.05 7.81 28.83
C ILE A 267 -11.97 6.39 28.27
N LEU A 268 -12.52 6.18 27.07
CA LEU A 268 -12.39 4.96 26.30
C LEU A 268 -11.48 5.26 25.08
N LEU A 269 -10.58 4.34 24.77
CA LEU A 269 -9.76 4.40 23.56
C LEU A 269 -10.49 3.65 22.45
N GLU A 270 -10.75 4.34 21.34
CA GLU A 270 -11.41 3.74 20.18
C GLU A 270 -10.48 3.77 18.97
N PRO A 271 -10.28 2.64 18.27
CA PRO A 271 -9.40 2.59 17.13
C PRO A 271 -9.95 3.42 15.97
N ARG A 272 -9.05 3.93 15.14
CA ARG A 272 -9.37 4.59 13.87
C ARG A 272 -8.55 4.00 12.75
N SER A 273 -9.24 3.65 11.68
CA SER A 273 -8.68 3.13 10.44
C SER A 273 -9.19 3.95 9.28
N PHE A 274 -8.42 4.01 8.20
CA PHE A 274 -8.87 4.66 6.99
C PHE A 274 -8.64 3.83 5.74
N MET A 275 -9.44 4.11 4.72
CA MET A 275 -9.18 3.76 3.33
C MET A 275 -8.93 5.04 2.56
N TYR A 276 -7.88 5.05 1.75
CA TYR A 276 -7.53 6.19 0.92
C TYR A 276 -7.44 5.77 -0.54
N CYS A 277 -8.12 6.50 -1.41
CA CYS A 277 -8.02 6.41 -2.86
C CYS A 277 -7.34 7.69 -3.38
N SER A 278 -6.14 7.53 -3.92
CA SER A 278 -5.31 8.67 -4.34
C SER A 278 -5.81 9.36 -5.60
N PHE A 279 -6.47 8.64 -6.50
CA PHE A 279 -6.85 9.18 -7.80
C PHE A 279 -8.17 8.56 -8.27
N LEU A 280 -9.25 9.33 -8.16
CA LEU A 280 -10.55 9.01 -8.71
C LEU A 280 -10.86 10.00 -9.83
N HIS A 281 -11.03 9.50 -11.05
CA HIS A 281 -11.38 10.32 -12.20
C HIS A 281 -12.80 9.99 -12.68
N HIS A 282 -13.66 11.01 -12.73
CA HIS A 282 -14.97 10.90 -13.36
C HIS A 282 -15.26 12.16 -14.19
N PRO A 283 -15.55 12.02 -15.51
CA PRO A 283 -15.72 13.17 -16.39
C PRO A 283 -16.91 14.05 -15.98
N GLY A 284 -17.93 13.49 -15.33
CA GLY A 284 -19.07 14.25 -14.81
C GLY A 284 -18.68 15.32 -13.79
N LEU A 285 -17.63 15.08 -12.99
CA LEU A 285 -17.14 16.04 -12.00
C LEU A 285 -16.66 17.35 -12.63
N SER A 286 -16.14 17.28 -13.87
CA SER A 286 -15.65 18.47 -14.58
C SER A 286 -16.74 19.50 -14.89
N THR A 287 -18.00 19.07 -14.88
CA THR A 287 -19.17 19.90 -15.22
C THR A 287 -19.86 20.51 -13.99
N ILE A 288 -19.47 20.09 -12.78
CA ILE A 288 -20.15 20.44 -11.53
C ILE A 288 -19.36 21.52 -10.80
N GLN A 289 -20.05 22.54 -10.28
CA GLN A 289 -19.45 23.53 -9.41
C GLN A 289 -19.24 22.98 -7.99
N TYR A 290 -18.14 23.37 -7.34
CA TYR A 290 -17.81 22.99 -5.95
C TYR A 290 -18.97 23.05 -4.97
N LYS A 291 -19.69 24.18 -4.95
CA LYS A 291 -20.81 24.39 -4.02
C LYS A 291 -21.93 23.37 -4.25
N THR A 292 -22.23 23.06 -5.50
CA THR A 292 -23.25 22.07 -5.88
C THR A 292 -22.79 20.67 -5.51
N PHE A 293 -21.55 20.30 -5.84
CA PHE A 293 -20.97 19.00 -5.50
C PHE A 293 -21.05 18.72 -3.99
N PHE A 294 -20.48 19.61 -3.16
CA PHE A 294 -20.48 19.43 -1.71
C PHE A 294 -21.87 19.62 -1.06
N HIS A 295 -22.82 20.26 -1.75
CA HIS A 295 -24.20 20.26 -1.30
C HIS A 295 -24.84 18.88 -1.51
N MET A 296 -24.66 18.27 -2.68
CA MET A 296 -25.17 16.93 -2.98
C MET A 296 -24.54 15.87 -2.08
N CYS A 297 -23.20 15.92 -1.86
CA CYS A 297 -22.54 14.99 -0.94
C CYS A 297 -23.17 15.02 0.47
N ARG A 298 -23.50 16.22 0.99
CA ARG A 298 -24.16 16.34 2.29
C ARG A 298 -25.59 15.79 2.32
N LEU A 299 -26.34 15.89 1.21
CA LEU A 299 -27.68 15.29 1.11
C LEU A 299 -27.61 13.76 1.14
N GLU A 300 -26.58 13.19 0.52
CA GLU A 300 -26.32 11.74 0.49
C GLU A 300 -25.50 11.24 1.71
N SER A 301 -25.33 12.07 2.74
CA SER A 301 -24.53 11.74 3.94
C SER A 301 -23.07 11.36 3.66
N ILE A 302 -22.53 11.81 2.52
CA ILE A 302 -21.10 11.71 2.17
C ILE A 302 -20.40 12.94 2.74
N SER A 303 -20.13 12.88 4.04
CA SER A 303 -19.40 13.91 4.76
C SER A 303 -18.65 13.30 5.94
N PHE A 304 -17.68 14.05 6.44
CA PHE A 304 -16.97 13.72 7.66
C PHE A 304 -17.69 14.35 8.85
N ASP A 305 -17.97 13.54 9.87
CA ASP A 305 -18.56 13.96 11.14
C ASP A 305 -17.43 14.35 12.10
N MET A 306 -17.38 15.63 12.46
CA MET A 306 -16.35 16.17 13.36
C MET A 306 -16.51 15.71 14.81
N GLU A 307 -17.73 15.40 15.25
CA GLU A 307 -18.01 14.94 16.61
C GLU A 307 -17.63 13.48 16.77
N LYS A 308 -18.05 12.63 15.82
CA LYS A 308 -17.75 11.19 15.83
C LYS A 308 -16.38 10.84 15.26
N ARG A 309 -15.73 11.80 14.60
CA ARG A 309 -14.43 11.65 13.91
C ARG A 309 -14.43 10.47 12.95
N ASN A 310 -15.45 10.38 12.09
CA ASN A 310 -15.60 9.33 11.08
C ASN A 310 -16.37 9.84 9.85
N GLY A 311 -16.40 9.03 8.78
CA GLY A 311 -17.10 9.37 7.54
C GLY A 311 -16.16 9.65 6.37
N SER A 312 -16.64 10.42 5.40
CA SER A 312 -15.95 10.63 4.11
C SER A 312 -15.42 12.05 3.96
N THR A 313 -14.17 12.18 3.52
CA THR A 313 -13.56 13.46 3.16
C THR A 313 -12.82 13.37 1.84
N PHE A 314 -12.57 14.53 1.22
CA PHE A 314 -12.01 14.64 -0.11
C PHE A 314 -10.66 15.36 -0.08
N CYS A 315 -9.71 14.84 -0.86
CA CYS A 315 -8.41 15.46 -1.11
C CYS A 315 -8.44 16.09 -2.50
N LEU A 316 -8.56 17.42 -2.56
CA LEU A 316 -8.61 18.15 -3.82
C LEU A 316 -7.17 18.51 -4.25
N PHE A 317 -6.55 17.66 -5.07
CA PHE A 317 -5.23 17.95 -5.64
C PHE A 317 -5.26 19.07 -6.68
N ASP A 318 -6.40 19.24 -7.34
CA ASP A 318 -6.66 20.25 -8.37
C ASP A 318 -8.13 20.71 -8.27
N SER A 319 -8.55 21.53 -9.22
CA SER A 319 -9.93 21.91 -9.45
C SER A 319 -10.82 20.68 -9.70
N LEU A 320 -12.09 20.69 -9.26
CA LEU A 320 -13.08 19.67 -9.67
C LEU A 320 -13.23 19.61 -11.20
N GLN A 321 -12.93 20.72 -11.89
CA GLN A 321 -12.93 20.84 -13.34
C GLN A 321 -11.91 19.91 -14.02
N SER A 322 -10.85 19.51 -13.32
CA SER A 322 -9.94 18.46 -13.78
C SER A 322 -10.58 17.07 -13.87
N GLY A 323 -11.76 16.90 -13.27
CA GLY A 323 -12.46 15.62 -13.17
C GLY A 323 -11.82 14.65 -12.18
N VAL A 324 -10.83 15.10 -11.39
CA VAL A 324 -10.03 14.26 -10.48
C VAL A 324 -10.24 14.68 -9.04
N ILE A 325 -10.42 13.69 -8.15
CA ILE A 325 -10.42 13.87 -6.69
C ILE A 325 -9.68 12.71 -6.01
N GLY A 326 -9.04 13.00 -4.88
CA GLY A 326 -8.70 11.99 -3.88
C GLY A 326 -9.80 11.84 -2.85
N MET A 327 -9.89 10.67 -2.23
CA MET A 327 -10.91 10.39 -1.23
C MET A 327 -10.32 9.62 -0.06
N LEU A 328 -10.63 10.07 1.14
CA LEU A 328 -10.25 9.44 2.40
C LEU A 328 -11.52 9.12 3.18
N THR A 329 -11.70 7.86 3.56
CA THR A 329 -12.82 7.44 4.38
C THR A 329 -12.32 6.83 5.67
N ILE A 330 -12.90 7.26 6.78
CA ILE A 330 -12.42 6.98 8.13
C ILE A 330 -13.51 6.26 8.91
N GLY A 331 -13.15 5.20 9.62
CA GLY A 331 -14.07 4.47 10.47
C GLY A 331 -13.35 3.78 11.63
N ILE A 332 -14.15 3.20 12.54
CA ILE A 332 -13.64 2.49 13.73
C ILE A 332 -12.73 1.32 13.30
N HIS A 333 -13.11 0.63 12.23
CA HIS A 333 -12.32 -0.43 11.60
C HIS A 333 -12.42 -0.35 10.09
N ARG A 334 -11.51 -1.03 9.39
CA ARG A 334 -11.42 -1.07 7.92
C ARG A 334 -12.76 -1.34 7.22
N LYS A 335 -13.59 -2.25 7.73
CA LYS A 335 -14.90 -2.57 7.12
C LYS A 335 -15.81 -1.35 7.03
N VAL A 336 -15.82 -0.51 8.07
CA VAL A 336 -16.64 0.71 8.11
C VAL A 336 -16.08 1.75 7.13
N ALA A 337 -14.76 1.94 7.08
CA ALA A 337 -14.11 2.81 6.11
C ALA A 337 -14.40 2.40 4.66
N VAL A 338 -14.41 1.09 4.37
CA VAL A 338 -14.79 0.55 3.05
C VAL A 338 -16.24 0.87 2.72
N ASN A 339 -17.18 0.72 3.66
CA ASN A 339 -18.58 1.04 3.42
C ASN A 339 -18.77 2.50 3.02
N TYR A 340 -18.15 3.44 3.76
CA TYR A 340 -18.16 4.86 3.39
C TYR A 340 -17.59 5.10 1.98
N MET A 341 -16.52 4.38 1.61
CA MET A 341 -15.94 4.49 0.27
C MET A 341 -16.90 3.96 -0.80
N ILE A 342 -17.61 2.86 -0.53
CA ILE A 342 -18.61 2.28 -1.44
C ILE A 342 -19.76 3.27 -1.66
N ASP A 343 -20.29 3.86 -0.59
CA ASP A 343 -21.37 4.84 -0.67
C ASP A 343 -20.95 6.07 -1.48
N ALA A 344 -19.76 6.59 -1.19
CA ALA A 344 -19.21 7.76 -1.89
C ALA A 344 -18.90 7.48 -3.37
N LEU A 345 -18.35 6.31 -3.69
CA LEU A 345 -18.11 5.91 -5.07
C LEU A 345 -19.41 5.66 -5.83
N SER A 346 -20.43 5.07 -5.18
CA SER A 346 -21.74 4.82 -5.80
C SER A 346 -22.47 6.12 -6.15
N PHE A 347 -22.26 7.18 -5.37
CA PHE A 347 -22.78 8.51 -5.68
C PHE A 347 -22.06 9.19 -6.86
N ILE A 348 -20.76 8.94 -7.05
CA ILE A 348 -19.95 9.58 -8.11
C ILE A 348 -20.14 8.89 -9.47
N GLN A 349 -20.72 7.69 -9.51
CA GLN A 349 -20.93 6.87 -10.72
C GLN A 349 -21.65 7.58 -11.88
#